data_AF-A0A5N7CXA6-F1
#
_entry.id   AF-A0A5N7CXA6-F1
#
_cell.length_a   1.000
_cell.length_b   1.000
_cell.length_c   1.000
_cell.angle_alpha   90.00
_cell.angle_beta   90.00
_cell.angle_gamma   90.00
#
_symmetry.space_group_name_H-M   'P 1'
#
loop_
_entity.id
_entity.type
_entity.pdbx_description
1 polymer ?
#
loop_
_entity_poly.entity_id
_entity_poly.type
_entity_poly.pdbx_seq_one_letter_code
_entity_poly.pdbx_strand_id
1 'polypeptide(L)'
;MSSKVVRRKQKRAQSQKPRASRWCPLLGLSWPGKYVFTSLLALIIGRHVQTRGWGTSLDFLRPIDKDSYWSSHREKVKDSFVISWDAYAKYAWGQDRFHPISKTGSQMSPSGLGWIIVDSLDTLMIMNLTAQLSDARKWLNRDLTYNQDQDVNTFEMTIRMLGGLLSAHYLSNLLPDISSRRDYIYLSRAVDLADRLLGAYDSPSGIPYASVNIGTGKGLPSHADGGASSTAEVTTLQLEMKYLAHLTDKEVYWRKAENVMKVIDDHRMQDGLHPIFVHPDTGHFRYKEIRLGSRGDSYYEYLIKQYLQTSGQEPVYREMWDEALAGIQKHLVTCTKHSKLQFIAELPHGIGGPLSPKMDHLVCFLPGSIVIGATEGLTEKEARNLPGWNSQKEQQMQLARELMKTCWAMYAVTASGLAPEITWFEVDEADMGPSSRSPPMARSNNDKSSWEQDLNIKPLDAHNLQRPETVESLFLMYRVTNDPIYRKWGWEIFKAFKEHMVVKDGEGYTSLQDVTKVPTPQRDNMESFWLTETLKYLYLLFSPREFLPLTEVVFNTEAHVLPRFNQTKFQTGWSRREL
;
A
#
# COMPACT_ATOMS: atom_id res chain seq x y z
N MET A 1 38.34 -39.53 -39.08
CA MET A 1 38.94 -39.50 -40.45
C MET A 1 38.29 -38.36 -41.22
N SER A 2 39.05 -37.56 -41.99
CA SER A 2 38.61 -36.41 -42.84
C SER A 2 37.82 -35.26 -42.16
N SER A 3 38.01 -33.95 -42.42
CA SER A 3 38.47 -33.12 -43.58
C SER A 3 37.39 -32.96 -44.68
N LYS A 4 37.06 -31.78 -45.28
CA LYS A 4 37.60 -30.39 -45.39
C LYS A 4 36.37 -29.41 -45.39
N VAL A 5 36.36 -28.09 -45.10
CA VAL A 5 37.19 -26.88 -45.40
C VAL A 5 37.07 -26.30 -46.84
N VAL A 6 36.32 -25.19 -47.01
CA VAL A 6 36.45 -24.02 -47.98
C VAL A 6 35.20 -23.10 -47.87
N ARG A 7 35.13 -21.74 -47.93
CA ARG A 7 36.06 -20.57 -47.80
C ARG A 7 36.32 -19.68 -49.05
N ARG A 8 35.54 -18.57 -49.28
CA ARG A 8 35.70 -17.34 -50.17
C ARG A 8 34.44 -17.02 -51.03
N LYS A 9 34.17 -15.82 -51.61
CA LYS A 9 34.49 -14.37 -51.35
C LYS A 9 33.56 -13.41 -52.17
N GLN A 10 33.62 -12.10 -51.88
CA GLN A 10 32.90 -10.96 -52.53
C GLN A 10 33.26 -10.68 -54.01
N LYS A 11 32.41 -9.92 -54.74
CA LYS A 11 32.82 -8.78 -55.62
C LYS A 11 31.66 -7.81 -56.02
N ARG A 12 31.98 -6.71 -56.74
CA ARG A 12 31.13 -5.54 -57.10
C ARG A 12 31.01 -5.32 -58.63
N ALA A 13 29.93 -4.62 -59.05
CA ALA A 13 29.84 -3.65 -60.17
C ALA A 13 28.67 -2.66 -59.82
N GLN A 14 28.53 -1.36 -60.20
CA GLN A 14 28.83 -0.54 -61.39
C GLN A 14 28.02 -0.93 -62.65
N SER A 15 27.42 -0.01 -63.44
CA SER A 15 27.11 1.44 -63.29
C SER A 15 26.10 1.89 -64.39
N GLN A 16 25.49 3.09 -64.31
CA GLN A 16 25.24 4.02 -65.46
C GLN A 16 24.43 5.30 -65.10
N LYS A 17 24.42 6.29 -66.00
CA LYS A 17 23.60 7.54 -66.03
C LYS A 17 23.03 7.77 -67.43
N PRO A 18 21.81 8.34 -67.56
CA PRO A 18 21.58 9.55 -68.39
C PRO A 18 20.55 10.51 -67.73
N ARG A 19 20.39 11.80 -68.10
CA ARG A 19 21.22 12.78 -68.86
C ARG A 19 21.07 14.17 -68.18
N ALA A 20 20.84 15.29 -68.89
CA ALA A 20 20.49 16.61 -68.32
C ALA A 20 19.86 17.57 -69.36
N SER A 21 19.16 18.62 -68.89
CA SER A 21 18.80 19.82 -69.68
C SER A 21 18.79 21.09 -68.81
N ARG A 22 19.15 22.23 -69.41
CA ARG A 22 19.03 23.62 -68.86
C ARG A 22 17.73 24.24 -69.43
N TRP A 23 17.19 25.39 -68.99
CA TRP A 23 17.75 26.77 -69.02
C TRP A 23 16.98 27.72 -68.07
N CYS A 24 17.51 28.93 -67.87
CA CYS A 24 16.96 30.03 -67.03
C CYS A 24 16.48 31.20 -67.94
N PRO A 25 16.25 32.44 -67.45
CA PRO A 25 15.55 32.96 -66.24
C PRO A 25 14.45 33.99 -66.62
N LEU A 26 13.85 34.71 -65.66
CA LEU A 26 13.63 36.18 -65.73
C LEU A 26 13.20 36.79 -64.37
N LEU A 27 13.20 38.13 -64.26
CA LEU A 27 12.98 38.92 -63.03
C LEU A 27 11.55 39.51 -62.95
N GLY A 28 11.07 39.90 -61.76
CA GLY A 28 9.82 40.69 -61.66
C GLY A 28 9.26 41.07 -60.28
N LEU A 29 9.80 42.13 -59.66
CA LEU A 29 9.13 43.02 -58.67
C LEU A 29 8.59 42.42 -57.34
N SER A 30 8.01 43.30 -56.51
CA SER A 30 7.87 43.15 -55.05
C SER A 30 6.75 44.02 -54.47
N TRP A 31 6.10 43.57 -53.38
CA TRP A 31 5.84 44.39 -52.16
C TRP A 31 5.27 43.54 -50.99
N PRO A 32 5.34 44.03 -49.72
CA PRO A 32 5.03 43.23 -48.53
C PRO A 32 3.57 43.38 -48.03
N GLY A 33 3.01 42.35 -47.38
CA GLY A 33 1.62 42.42 -46.89
C GLY A 33 1.07 41.26 -46.06
N LYS A 34 1.89 40.53 -45.28
CA LYS A 34 1.42 39.37 -44.47
C LYS A 34 2.03 39.27 -43.04
N TYR A 35 2.10 40.37 -42.30
CA TYR A 35 2.58 40.39 -40.90
C TYR A 35 1.68 41.17 -39.92
N VAL A 36 0.36 41.21 -40.15
CA VAL A 36 -0.62 41.86 -39.24
C VAL A 36 -1.70 40.89 -38.75
N PHE A 37 -2.13 39.93 -39.57
CA PHE A 37 -3.29 39.07 -39.24
C PHE A 37 -2.99 37.87 -38.33
N THR A 38 -1.72 37.49 -38.13
CA THR A 38 -1.32 36.40 -37.22
C THR A 38 -1.19 36.87 -35.77
N SER A 39 -0.82 38.13 -35.54
CA SER A 39 -0.48 38.65 -34.20
C SER A 39 -1.71 38.96 -33.34
N LEU A 40 -2.82 39.44 -33.92
CA LEU A 40 -4.04 39.75 -33.15
C LEU A 40 -4.75 38.50 -32.64
N LEU A 41 -4.78 37.42 -33.43
CA LEU A 41 -5.47 36.19 -33.04
C LEU A 41 -4.79 35.52 -31.83
N ALA A 42 -3.46 35.56 -31.78
CA ALA A 42 -2.69 35.09 -30.63
C ALA A 42 -2.98 35.89 -29.34
N LEU A 43 -3.16 37.21 -29.45
CA LEU A 43 -3.46 38.08 -28.31
C LEU A 43 -4.89 37.94 -27.77
N ILE A 44 -5.86 37.65 -28.63
CA ILE A 44 -7.25 37.40 -28.21
C ILE A 44 -7.38 36.03 -27.55
N ILE A 45 -6.76 34.98 -28.13
CA ILE A 45 -6.72 33.64 -27.50
C ILE A 45 -5.95 33.69 -26.17
N GLY A 46 -4.80 34.38 -26.14
CA GLY A 46 -3.96 34.53 -24.95
C GLY A 46 -4.63 35.21 -23.75
N ARG A 47 -5.75 35.93 -23.94
CA ARG A 47 -6.54 36.57 -22.87
C ARG A 47 -7.84 35.85 -22.49
N HIS A 48 -8.10 34.65 -23.02
CA HIS A 48 -9.26 33.82 -22.65
C HIS A 48 -8.91 32.40 -22.17
N VAL A 49 -7.63 32.02 -22.15
CA VAL A 49 -7.17 30.69 -21.72
C VAL A 49 -6.79 30.64 -20.23
N GLN A 50 -6.65 31.77 -19.53
CA GLN A 50 -6.10 31.82 -18.17
C GLN A 50 -7.07 31.38 -17.04
N THR A 51 -8.25 30.84 -17.36
CA THR A 51 -9.28 30.45 -16.36
C THR A 51 -10.00 29.12 -16.68
N ARG A 52 -9.29 28.11 -17.20
CA ARG A 52 -9.76 26.71 -17.22
C ARG A 52 -8.60 25.71 -17.28
N GLY A 53 -8.63 24.68 -16.45
CA GLY A 53 -7.56 23.67 -16.38
C GLY A 53 -7.44 22.86 -17.67
N TRP A 54 -6.26 22.86 -18.28
CA TRP A 54 -5.96 22.12 -19.52
C TRP A 54 -5.07 20.90 -19.23
N GLY A 55 -5.72 19.76 -19.00
CA GLY A 55 -5.08 18.46 -18.73
C GLY A 55 -5.54 17.33 -19.65
N THR A 56 -6.04 17.63 -20.85
CA THR A 56 -6.82 16.65 -21.65
C THR A 56 -6.52 16.57 -23.16
N SER A 57 -5.80 17.50 -23.79
CA SER A 57 -5.62 17.50 -25.26
C SER A 57 -4.35 16.82 -25.79
N LEU A 58 -3.28 16.73 -25.00
CA LEU A 58 -1.98 16.17 -25.42
C LEU A 58 -1.72 14.74 -24.91
N ASP A 59 -2.54 14.25 -23.99
CA ASP A 59 -2.32 12.96 -23.34
C ASP A 59 -2.56 11.76 -24.27
N PHE A 60 -3.40 11.92 -25.30
CA PHE A 60 -3.65 10.91 -26.34
C PHE A 60 -2.41 10.56 -27.19
N LEU A 61 -1.39 11.43 -27.22
CA LEU A 61 -0.14 11.18 -27.94
C LEU A 61 0.93 10.47 -27.08
N ARG A 62 0.65 10.26 -25.78
CA ARG A 62 1.57 9.59 -24.85
C ARG A 62 1.24 8.09 -24.77
N PRO A 63 2.23 7.19 -24.86
CA PRO A 63 2.01 5.74 -24.77
C PRO A 63 1.84 5.29 -23.30
N ILE A 64 0.85 5.86 -22.61
CA ILE A 64 0.54 5.62 -21.19
C ILE A 64 0.21 4.16 -20.87
N ASP A 65 -0.18 3.36 -21.86
CA ASP A 65 -0.50 1.94 -21.70
C ASP A 65 0.76 1.04 -21.73
N LYS A 66 1.96 1.63 -21.87
CA LYS A 66 3.23 0.89 -21.99
C LYS A 66 4.17 1.17 -20.81
N ASP A 67 4.73 0.13 -20.23
CA ASP A 67 5.68 0.24 -19.11
C ASP A 67 6.91 1.10 -19.41
N SER A 68 7.33 1.17 -20.68
CA SER A 68 8.45 2.01 -21.11
C SER A 68 8.22 3.51 -20.94
N TYR A 69 6.95 3.96 -20.85
CA TYR A 69 6.62 5.34 -20.44
C TYR A 69 6.91 5.54 -18.94
N TRP A 70 6.42 4.61 -18.11
CA TRP A 70 6.47 4.68 -16.64
C TRP A 70 7.83 4.34 -16.03
N SER A 71 8.74 3.68 -16.74
CA SER A 71 10.12 3.47 -16.29
C SER A 71 10.80 4.77 -15.84
N SER A 72 10.59 5.87 -16.57
CA SER A 72 11.10 7.22 -16.21
C SER A 72 10.43 7.86 -14.99
N HIS A 73 9.31 7.31 -14.53
CA HIS A 73 8.56 7.74 -13.34
C HIS A 73 9.01 6.88 -12.15
N ARG A 74 9.17 5.56 -12.36
CA ARG A 74 9.75 4.61 -11.42
C ARG A 74 11.12 5.06 -10.89
N GLU A 75 12.05 5.43 -11.77
CA GLU A 75 13.37 5.88 -11.32
C GLU A 75 13.29 7.16 -10.47
N LYS A 76 12.31 8.06 -10.72
CA LYS A 76 12.12 9.25 -9.88
C LYS A 76 11.58 8.92 -8.47
N VAL A 77 10.81 7.84 -8.32
CA VAL A 77 10.41 7.31 -7.02
C VAL A 77 11.64 6.77 -6.28
N LYS A 78 12.52 6.05 -6.99
CA LYS A 78 13.82 5.62 -6.46
C LYS A 78 14.73 6.80 -6.09
N ASP A 79 14.77 7.88 -6.86
CA ASP A 79 15.50 9.10 -6.49
C ASP A 79 14.98 9.66 -5.16
N SER A 80 13.66 9.70 -4.95
CA SER A 80 13.06 10.15 -3.67
C SER A 80 13.35 9.20 -2.51
N PHE A 81 13.41 7.88 -2.74
CA PHE A 81 13.87 6.91 -1.74
C PHE A 81 15.32 7.19 -1.35
N VAL A 82 16.22 7.33 -2.33
CA VAL A 82 17.65 7.59 -2.09
C VAL A 82 17.84 8.91 -1.33
N ILE A 83 17.10 9.98 -1.67
CA ILE A 83 17.13 11.25 -0.94
C ILE A 83 16.74 11.08 0.55
N SER A 84 15.68 10.33 0.85
CA SER A 84 15.28 10.06 2.24
C SER A 84 16.25 9.13 2.98
N TRP A 85 16.71 8.05 2.33
CA TRP A 85 17.62 7.08 2.93
C TRP A 85 19.01 7.67 3.19
N ASP A 86 19.58 8.39 2.24
CA ASP A 86 20.91 9.01 2.40
C ASP A 86 20.85 10.13 3.45
N ALA A 87 19.74 10.85 3.58
CA ALA A 87 19.51 11.80 4.68
C ALA A 87 19.41 11.07 6.04
N TYR A 88 18.64 9.98 6.13
CA TYR A 88 18.57 9.13 7.33
C TYR A 88 19.96 8.61 7.73
N ALA A 89 20.71 8.03 6.78
CA ALA A 89 22.04 7.47 7.03
C ALA A 89 23.09 8.53 7.39
N LYS A 90 22.91 9.77 6.94
CA LYS A 90 23.79 10.92 7.27
C LYS A 90 23.57 11.47 8.68
N TYR A 91 22.34 11.43 9.19
CA TYR A 91 21.94 12.16 10.41
C TYR A 91 21.38 11.31 11.56
N ALA A 92 20.89 10.10 11.28
CA ALA A 92 20.13 9.28 12.22
C ALA A 92 20.41 7.77 12.05
N TRP A 93 21.57 7.38 11.51
CA TRP A 93 21.90 5.97 11.30
C TRP A 93 21.78 5.12 12.57
N GLY A 94 20.98 4.05 12.49
CA GLY A 94 20.72 3.16 13.62
C GLY A 94 19.73 3.71 14.65
N GLN A 95 19.13 4.89 14.40
CA GLN A 95 18.01 5.42 15.19
C GLN A 95 16.67 4.88 14.69
N ASP A 96 15.74 4.65 15.61
CA ASP A 96 14.37 4.21 15.30
C ASP A 96 13.52 5.32 14.65
N ARG A 97 13.76 6.59 15.00
CA ARG A 97 13.04 7.77 14.49
C ARG A 97 14.00 8.76 13.82
N PHE A 98 13.50 9.47 12.82
CA PHE A 98 14.25 10.49 12.08
C PHE A 98 13.43 11.77 11.91
N HIS A 99 14.09 12.91 12.14
CA HIS A 99 13.55 14.26 12.10
C HIS A 99 14.25 15.04 10.96
N PRO A 100 13.68 15.07 9.74
CA PRO A 100 14.37 15.53 8.53
C PRO A 100 14.61 17.04 8.44
N ILE A 101 13.97 17.87 9.26
CA ILE A 101 14.17 19.32 9.33
C ILE A 101 15.24 19.66 10.36
N SER A 102 15.14 19.13 11.59
CA SER A 102 16.15 19.33 12.64
C SER A 102 17.45 18.54 12.40
N LYS A 103 17.44 17.58 11.48
CA LYS A 103 18.54 16.65 11.19
C LYS A 103 18.97 15.83 12.43
N THR A 104 17.98 15.38 13.20
CA THR A 104 18.18 14.57 14.41
C THR A 104 17.49 13.21 14.29
N GLY A 105 17.85 12.27 15.17
CA GLY A 105 17.14 11.00 15.33
C GLY A 105 17.04 10.62 16.80
N SER A 106 16.15 9.69 17.11
CA SER A 106 15.93 9.20 18.47
C SER A 106 15.54 7.72 18.49
N GLN A 107 15.84 7.02 19.60
CA GLN A 107 15.44 5.63 19.80
C GLN A 107 14.05 5.51 20.44
N MET A 108 13.38 4.39 20.19
CA MET A 108 12.17 3.97 20.90
C MET A 108 12.44 2.94 22.00
N SER A 109 13.71 2.52 22.14
CA SER A 109 14.19 1.54 23.13
C SER A 109 15.62 1.87 23.57
N PRO A 110 16.12 1.32 24.70
CA PRO A 110 17.44 1.67 25.23
C PRO A 110 18.63 1.51 24.26
N SER A 111 18.56 0.54 23.35
CA SER A 111 19.60 0.21 22.35
C SER A 111 19.20 0.57 20.91
N GLY A 112 17.96 1.01 20.70
CA GLY A 112 17.32 1.00 19.39
C GLY A 112 16.75 -0.38 19.00
N LEU A 113 15.73 -0.37 18.16
CA LEU A 113 15.17 -1.57 17.51
C LEU A 113 15.69 -1.71 16.07
N GLY A 114 16.18 -0.62 15.48
CA GLY A 114 16.60 -0.55 14.08
C GLY A 114 15.45 -0.27 13.13
N TRP A 115 14.39 0.38 13.62
CA TRP A 115 13.07 0.52 12.97
C TRP A 115 13.20 0.83 11.47
N ILE A 116 13.72 2.01 11.12
CA ILE A 116 13.87 2.46 9.72
C ILE A 116 14.79 1.53 8.89
N ILE A 117 15.83 0.94 9.50
CA ILE A 117 16.80 0.08 8.77
C ILE A 117 16.17 -1.25 8.36
N VAL A 118 15.49 -1.93 9.29
CA VAL A 118 14.93 -3.27 9.05
C VAL A 118 13.73 -3.20 8.12
N ASP A 119 12.86 -2.22 8.36
CA ASP A 119 11.66 -1.92 7.57
C ASP A 119 12.06 -1.62 6.09
N SER A 120 13.09 -0.81 5.87
CA SER A 120 13.55 -0.47 4.51
C SER A 120 14.29 -1.59 3.75
N LEU A 121 14.59 -2.75 4.37
CA LEU A 121 15.48 -3.76 3.79
C LEU A 121 15.01 -4.28 2.44
N ASP A 122 13.72 -4.55 2.29
CA ASP A 122 13.17 -5.13 1.06
C ASP A 122 13.00 -4.07 -0.03
N THR A 123 12.64 -2.82 0.29
CA THR A 123 12.68 -1.71 -0.69
C THR A 123 14.09 -1.51 -1.26
N LEU A 124 15.14 -1.60 -0.42
CA LEU A 124 16.54 -1.58 -0.88
C LEU A 124 16.87 -2.72 -1.86
N MET A 125 16.30 -3.91 -1.66
CA MET A 125 16.44 -5.04 -2.59
C MET A 125 15.67 -4.80 -3.89
N ILE A 126 14.39 -4.43 -3.78
CA ILE A 126 13.45 -4.18 -4.90
C ILE A 126 13.96 -3.06 -5.82
N MET A 127 14.54 -2.01 -5.25
CA MET A 127 15.13 -0.90 -6.01
C MET A 127 16.57 -1.17 -6.49
N ASN A 128 17.18 -2.31 -6.15
CA ASN A 128 18.58 -2.64 -6.42
C ASN A 128 19.55 -1.55 -5.93
N LEU A 129 19.54 -1.32 -4.60
CA LEU A 129 20.40 -0.39 -3.86
C LEU A 129 21.44 -1.19 -3.03
N THR A 130 22.25 -1.98 -3.73
CA THR A 130 23.17 -2.97 -3.13
C THR A 130 24.25 -2.38 -2.23
N ALA A 131 24.65 -1.13 -2.42
CA ALA A 131 25.59 -0.44 -1.53
C ALA A 131 24.95 -0.15 -0.17
N GLN A 132 23.84 0.60 -0.15
CA GLN A 132 23.03 0.88 1.04
C GLN A 132 22.64 -0.41 1.78
N LEU A 133 22.20 -1.44 1.05
CA LEU A 133 21.86 -2.76 1.60
C LEU A 133 23.07 -3.47 2.23
N SER A 134 24.27 -3.29 1.69
CA SER A 134 25.52 -3.83 2.25
C SER A 134 25.82 -3.20 3.61
N ASP A 135 25.52 -1.91 3.81
CA ASP A 135 25.68 -1.22 5.09
C ASP A 135 24.59 -1.59 6.10
N ALA A 136 23.32 -1.69 5.68
CA ALA A 136 22.24 -2.24 6.51
C ALA A 136 22.57 -3.66 7.02
N ARG A 137 23.06 -4.54 6.14
CA ARG A 137 23.56 -5.89 6.50
C ARG A 137 24.69 -5.89 7.53
N LYS A 138 25.56 -4.87 7.54
CA LYS A 138 26.64 -4.73 8.55
C LYS A 138 26.05 -4.35 9.91
N TRP A 139 25.07 -3.44 9.92
CA TRP A 139 24.38 -2.99 11.14
C TRP A 139 23.56 -4.11 11.78
N LEU A 140 22.75 -4.85 11.01
CA LEU A 140 21.99 -6.02 11.50
C LEU A 140 22.88 -7.10 12.16
N ASN A 141 24.13 -7.25 11.69
CA ASN A 141 25.08 -8.22 12.21
C ASN A 141 25.82 -7.72 13.47
N ARG A 142 25.95 -6.41 13.66
CA ARG A 142 26.80 -5.82 14.71
C ARG A 142 26.00 -5.24 15.87
N ASP A 143 24.95 -4.51 15.53
CA ASP A 143 24.35 -3.48 16.38
C ASP A 143 22.91 -3.83 16.77
N LEU A 144 22.16 -4.52 15.88
CA LEU A 144 20.80 -4.99 16.18
C LEU A 144 20.79 -6.00 17.33
N THR A 145 20.07 -5.68 18.40
CA THR A 145 19.82 -6.58 19.55
C THR A 145 18.40 -6.42 20.07
N TYR A 146 17.75 -7.55 20.34
CA TYR A 146 16.44 -7.61 21.01
C TYR A 146 16.56 -7.93 22.51
N ASN A 147 17.79 -8.11 23.01
CA ASN A 147 18.05 -8.41 24.42
C ASN A 147 18.18 -7.13 25.26
N GLN A 148 17.04 -6.48 25.53
CA GLN A 148 16.95 -5.25 26.31
C GLN A 148 15.64 -5.22 27.13
N ASP A 149 15.69 -4.68 28.35
CA ASP A 149 14.50 -4.53 29.20
C ASP A 149 13.68 -3.33 28.71
N GLN A 150 12.70 -3.60 27.86
CA GLN A 150 11.83 -2.63 27.21
C GLN A 150 10.54 -3.31 26.75
N ASP A 151 9.41 -2.65 26.98
CA ASP A 151 8.11 -3.08 26.49
C ASP A 151 7.90 -2.56 25.06
N VAL A 152 7.51 -3.44 24.13
CA VAL A 152 7.28 -3.16 22.71
C VAL A 152 5.89 -3.67 22.29
N ASN A 153 5.23 -3.00 21.37
CA ASN A 153 3.92 -3.45 20.86
C ASN A 153 4.08 -4.73 20.01
N THR A 154 3.23 -5.73 20.27
CA THR A 154 3.28 -7.05 19.63
C THR A 154 3.02 -6.99 18.13
N PHE A 155 2.09 -6.15 17.70
CA PHE A 155 1.69 -5.96 16.31
C PHE A 155 2.78 -5.26 15.51
N GLU A 156 3.20 -4.06 15.92
CA GLU A 156 4.21 -3.26 15.21
C GLU A 156 5.55 -4.01 15.05
N MET A 157 5.98 -4.75 16.09
CA MET A 157 7.16 -5.62 16.00
C MET A 157 6.97 -6.81 15.06
N THR A 158 5.75 -7.32 14.91
CA THR A 158 5.46 -8.41 13.98
C THR A 158 5.44 -7.89 12.55
N ILE A 159 4.64 -6.86 12.26
CA ILE A 159 4.41 -6.42 10.89
C ILE A 159 5.66 -5.77 10.28
N ARG A 160 6.38 -4.91 11.01
CA ARG A 160 7.62 -4.23 10.54
C ARG A 160 8.85 -5.12 10.69
N MET A 161 9.16 -5.49 11.94
CA MET A 161 10.47 -6.02 12.26
C MET A 161 10.58 -7.50 11.88
N LEU A 162 9.58 -8.32 12.18
CA LEU A 162 9.55 -9.72 11.72
C LEU A 162 9.22 -9.80 10.22
N GLY A 163 8.24 -9.02 9.73
CA GLY A 163 7.90 -8.93 8.31
C GLY A 163 9.07 -8.54 7.40
N GLY A 164 9.78 -7.46 7.73
CA GLY A 164 10.94 -6.97 6.98
C GLY A 164 12.12 -7.94 6.97
N LEU A 165 12.39 -8.61 8.09
CA LEU A 165 13.40 -9.69 8.15
C LEU A 165 13.00 -10.90 7.30
N LEU A 166 11.73 -11.30 7.33
CA LEU A 166 11.21 -12.40 6.52
C LEU A 166 11.22 -12.07 5.02
N SER A 167 10.84 -10.85 4.64
CA SER A 167 10.88 -10.41 3.24
C SER A 167 12.30 -10.25 2.72
N ALA A 168 13.21 -9.68 3.53
CA ALA A 168 14.64 -9.64 3.20
C ALA A 168 15.21 -11.05 2.99
N HIS A 169 14.83 -12.02 3.82
CA HIS A 169 15.19 -13.42 3.61
C HIS A 169 14.63 -13.97 2.28
N TYR A 170 13.33 -13.80 2.03
CA TYR A 170 12.69 -14.27 0.79
C TYR A 170 13.32 -13.67 -0.47
N LEU A 171 13.39 -12.33 -0.54
CA LEU A 171 13.91 -11.62 -1.70
C LEU A 171 15.40 -11.84 -1.94
N SER A 172 16.20 -12.11 -0.90
CA SER A 172 17.60 -12.52 -1.06
C SER A 172 17.79 -13.84 -1.81
N ASN A 173 16.75 -14.68 -1.89
CA ASN A 173 16.73 -15.93 -2.66
C ASN A 173 16.04 -15.78 -4.02
N LEU A 174 15.24 -14.72 -4.22
CA LEU A 174 14.45 -14.48 -5.44
C LEU A 174 15.14 -13.53 -6.43
N LEU A 175 15.73 -12.43 -5.94
CA LEU A 175 16.22 -11.34 -6.79
C LEU A 175 17.69 -11.55 -7.21
N PRO A 176 18.03 -11.41 -8.51
CA PRO A 176 19.40 -11.55 -8.99
C PRO A 176 20.30 -10.44 -8.45
N ASP A 177 21.58 -10.74 -8.27
CA ASP A 177 22.66 -9.81 -7.84
C ASP A 177 22.48 -9.12 -6.47
N ILE A 178 21.36 -9.35 -5.78
CA ILE A 178 21.07 -8.83 -4.43
C ILE A 178 21.77 -9.64 -3.33
N SER A 179 21.93 -10.95 -3.52
CA SER A 179 22.27 -11.91 -2.46
C SER A 179 23.70 -11.78 -1.89
N SER A 180 23.90 -12.23 -0.65
CA SER A 180 25.16 -12.11 0.07
C SER A 180 25.40 -13.25 1.07
N ARG A 181 26.67 -13.53 1.36
CA ARG A 181 27.08 -14.51 2.39
C ARG A 181 26.67 -14.13 3.83
N ARG A 182 26.04 -12.96 4.03
CA ARG A 182 25.51 -12.51 5.33
C ARG A 182 24.00 -12.72 5.50
N ASP A 183 23.30 -13.19 4.47
CA ASP A 183 21.82 -13.19 4.46
C ASP A 183 21.18 -14.23 5.40
N TYR A 184 22.00 -15.11 6.00
CA TYR A 184 21.60 -15.88 7.18
C TYR A 184 21.14 -14.98 8.34
N ILE A 185 21.62 -13.73 8.42
CA ILE A 185 21.29 -12.80 9.51
C ILE A 185 19.79 -12.57 9.58
N TYR A 186 19.11 -12.45 8.43
CA TYR A 186 17.70 -12.14 8.33
C TYR A 186 16.83 -13.18 9.05
N LEU A 187 16.96 -14.46 8.67
CA LEU A 187 16.21 -15.55 9.32
C LEU A 187 16.65 -15.77 10.77
N SER A 188 17.95 -15.63 11.09
CA SER A 188 18.40 -15.79 12.48
C SER A 188 17.83 -14.72 13.42
N ARG A 189 17.66 -13.47 12.96
CA ARG A 189 17.02 -12.39 13.70
C ARG A 189 15.50 -12.53 13.73
N ALA A 190 14.88 -13.03 12.66
CA ALA A 190 13.45 -13.34 12.64
C ALA A 190 13.08 -14.38 13.72
N VAL A 191 13.90 -15.42 13.89
CA VAL A 191 13.71 -16.43 14.95
C VAL A 191 13.94 -15.85 16.35
N ASP A 192 15.03 -15.10 16.58
CA ASP A 192 15.33 -14.41 17.86
C ASP A 192 14.18 -13.47 18.28
N LEU A 193 13.59 -12.73 17.33
CA LEU A 193 12.44 -11.87 17.57
C LEU A 193 11.16 -12.67 17.85
N ALA A 194 10.80 -13.64 17.00
CA ALA A 194 9.56 -14.38 17.14
C ALA A 194 9.52 -15.25 18.41
N ASP A 195 10.66 -15.85 18.81
CA ASP A 195 10.77 -16.60 20.06
C ASP A 195 10.53 -15.70 21.30
N ARG A 196 10.79 -14.40 21.22
CA ARG A 196 10.42 -13.40 22.26
C ARG A 196 8.95 -13.01 22.20
N LEU A 197 8.40 -12.81 20.99
CA LEU A 197 7.01 -12.43 20.79
C LEU A 197 6.00 -13.53 21.15
N LEU A 198 6.43 -14.81 21.21
CA LEU A 198 5.57 -15.93 21.60
C LEU A 198 4.86 -15.73 22.95
N GLY A 199 5.49 -15.07 23.93
CA GLY A 199 4.89 -14.82 25.24
C GLY A 199 3.77 -13.77 25.25
N ALA A 200 3.52 -13.06 24.14
CA ALA A 200 2.27 -12.32 23.95
C ALA A 200 1.06 -13.26 23.95
N TYR A 201 1.21 -14.46 23.41
CA TYR A 201 0.15 -15.43 23.18
C TYR A 201 -0.09 -16.34 24.40
N ASP A 202 0.49 -16.04 25.56
CA ASP A 202 0.35 -16.83 26.80
C ASP A 202 -0.77 -16.30 27.72
N SER A 203 -1.71 -15.54 27.14
CA SER A 203 -2.97 -15.18 27.79
C SER A 203 -3.89 -16.41 27.96
N PRO A 204 -4.79 -16.43 28.98
CA PRO A 204 -5.71 -17.54 29.19
C PRO A 204 -6.63 -17.91 28.00
N SER A 205 -6.92 -16.98 27.09
CA SER A 205 -7.69 -17.27 25.86
C SER A 205 -6.82 -17.59 24.64
N GLY A 206 -5.53 -17.28 24.69
CA GLY A 206 -4.62 -17.31 23.55
C GLY A 206 -4.77 -16.12 22.57
N ILE A 207 -5.60 -15.12 22.88
CA ILE A 207 -5.57 -13.80 22.23
C ILE A 207 -4.31 -13.03 22.69
N PRO A 208 -3.41 -12.59 21.79
CA PRO A 208 -2.21 -11.84 22.13
C PRO A 208 -2.44 -10.64 23.05
N TYR A 209 -1.57 -10.52 24.05
CA TYR A 209 -1.33 -9.29 24.78
C TYR A 209 -0.77 -8.21 23.84
N ALA A 210 -1.24 -6.97 24.00
CA ALA A 210 -0.90 -5.83 23.13
C ALA A 210 0.60 -5.49 23.11
N SER A 211 1.32 -5.78 24.19
CA SER A 211 2.77 -5.57 24.28
C SER A 211 3.50 -6.83 24.79
N VAL A 212 4.80 -6.87 24.55
CA VAL A 212 5.76 -7.82 25.11
C VAL A 212 6.97 -7.06 25.66
N ASN A 213 7.47 -7.44 26.82
CA ASN A 213 8.81 -7.04 27.26
C ASN A 213 9.86 -7.82 26.46
N ILE A 214 10.58 -7.17 25.55
CA ILE A 214 11.39 -7.84 24.52
C ILE A 214 12.61 -8.59 25.09
N GLY A 215 13.13 -8.14 26.23
CA GLY A 215 14.23 -8.78 26.94
C GLY A 215 13.81 -10.08 27.63
N THR A 216 12.67 -10.06 28.34
CA THR A 216 12.17 -11.23 29.11
C THR A 216 11.22 -12.14 28.33
N GLY A 217 10.69 -11.69 27.19
CA GLY A 217 9.67 -12.39 26.41
C GLY A 217 8.27 -12.38 27.03
N LYS A 218 8.04 -11.59 28.10
CA LYS A 218 6.77 -11.60 28.84
C LYS A 218 5.70 -10.74 28.16
N GLY A 219 4.53 -11.30 27.86
CA GLY A 219 3.35 -10.56 27.42
C GLY A 219 2.76 -9.62 28.48
N LEU A 220 2.22 -8.48 28.03
CA LEU A 220 1.71 -7.38 28.86
C LEU A 220 0.41 -6.80 28.26
N PRO A 221 -0.68 -6.70 29.04
CA PRO A 221 -1.94 -6.13 28.56
C PRO A 221 -1.80 -4.65 28.21
N SER A 222 -2.74 -4.14 27.41
CA SER A 222 -2.75 -2.74 27.00
C SER A 222 -2.73 -1.79 28.21
N HIS A 223 -1.90 -0.74 28.13
CA HIS A 223 -1.89 0.34 29.12
C HIS A 223 -3.15 1.23 29.02
N ALA A 224 -3.96 1.05 27.98
CA ALA A 224 -5.23 1.72 27.74
C ALA A 224 -6.40 0.72 27.75
N ASP A 225 -7.61 1.20 27.49
CA ASP A 225 -8.81 0.41 27.16
C ASP A 225 -9.14 -0.76 28.11
N GLY A 226 -8.72 -0.63 29.38
CA GLY A 226 -8.91 -1.61 30.43
C GLY A 226 -8.17 -2.93 30.21
N GLY A 227 -7.00 -2.90 29.55
CA GLY A 227 -6.18 -4.07 29.28
C GLY A 227 -6.50 -4.80 27.97
N ALA A 228 -7.57 -4.41 27.27
CA ALA A 228 -7.95 -5.01 25.99
C ALA A 228 -6.93 -4.70 24.88
N SER A 229 -6.62 -5.70 24.08
CA SER A 229 -5.85 -5.57 22.84
C SER A 229 -6.79 -5.10 21.72
N SER A 230 -6.26 -4.45 20.69
CA SER A 230 -7.08 -4.13 19.50
C SER A 230 -7.23 -5.32 18.57
N THR A 231 -8.38 -5.39 17.90
CA THR A 231 -8.76 -6.54 17.07
C THR A 231 -7.82 -6.70 15.88
N ALA A 232 -7.50 -5.61 15.17
CA ALA A 232 -6.46 -5.65 14.12
C ALA A 232 -5.09 -6.05 14.69
N GLU A 233 -4.64 -5.48 15.82
CA GLU A 233 -3.33 -5.78 16.42
C GLU A 233 -3.13 -7.29 16.70
N VAL A 234 -4.18 -8.02 17.09
CA VAL A 234 -4.07 -9.47 17.36
C VAL A 234 -4.30 -10.36 16.14
N THR A 235 -5.05 -9.88 15.14
CA THR A 235 -5.40 -10.64 13.92
C THR A 235 -4.56 -10.28 12.69
N THR A 236 -3.49 -9.50 12.90
CA THR A 236 -2.54 -9.08 11.85
C THR A 236 -1.12 -9.50 12.21
N LEU A 237 -0.97 -10.78 12.58
CA LEU A 237 0.28 -11.43 13.01
C LEU A 237 0.55 -12.75 12.24
N GLN A 238 -0.42 -13.16 11.42
CA GLN A 238 -0.55 -14.54 10.96
C GLN A 238 0.34 -14.84 9.75
N LEU A 239 0.55 -13.90 8.83
CA LEU A 239 1.35 -14.15 7.63
C LEU A 239 2.83 -14.37 7.97
N GLU A 240 3.32 -13.61 8.94
CA GLU A 240 4.68 -13.61 9.46
C GLU A 240 4.94 -14.91 10.23
N MET A 241 4.07 -15.23 11.20
CA MET A 241 4.18 -16.44 12.01
C MET A 241 4.00 -17.73 11.18
N LYS A 242 3.07 -17.75 10.20
CA LYS A 242 2.89 -18.90 9.31
C LYS A 242 4.07 -19.09 8.34
N TYR A 243 4.65 -18.00 7.82
CA TYR A 243 5.86 -18.11 6.99
C TYR A 243 7.09 -18.50 7.81
N LEU A 244 7.24 -18.00 9.04
CA LEU A 244 8.33 -18.42 9.92
C LEU A 244 8.20 -19.91 10.31
N ALA A 245 6.99 -20.41 10.57
CA ALA A 245 6.74 -21.84 10.75
C ALA A 245 7.17 -22.64 9.51
N HIS A 246 6.77 -22.19 8.30
CA HIS A 246 7.15 -22.82 7.04
C HIS A 246 8.68 -22.85 6.81
N LEU A 247 9.42 -21.82 7.22
CA LEU A 247 10.88 -21.76 7.11
C LEU A 247 11.65 -22.59 8.15
N THR A 248 11.04 -22.89 9.30
CA THR A 248 11.75 -23.44 10.48
C THR A 248 11.25 -24.80 10.94
N ASP A 249 10.16 -25.31 10.37
CA ASP A 249 9.39 -26.47 10.85
C ASP A 249 8.87 -26.35 12.30
N LYS A 250 9.00 -25.18 12.95
CA LYS A 250 8.45 -24.92 14.28
C LYS A 250 6.94 -24.69 14.21
N GLU A 251 6.16 -25.74 14.45
CA GLU A 251 4.68 -25.71 14.47
C GLU A 251 4.08 -24.66 15.44
N VAL A 252 4.81 -24.28 16.50
CA VAL A 252 4.32 -23.37 17.54
C VAL A 252 3.88 -22.00 17.00
N TYR A 253 4.60 -21.41 16.04
CA TYR A 253 4.22 -20.10 15.48
C TYR A 253 2.88 -20.19 14.73
N TRP A 254 2.69 -21.25 13.93
CA TRP A 254 1.45 -21.50 13.19
C TRP A 254 0.26 -21.69 14.13
N ARG A 255 0.40 -22.59 15.12
CA ARG A 255 -0.69 -22.93 16.07
C ARG A 255 -1.07 -21.74 16.96
N LYS A 256 -0.10 -20.96 17.45
CA LYS A 256 -0.38 -19.74 18.22
C LYS A 256 -1.10 -18.70 17.38
N ALA A 257 -0.66 -18.47 16.14
CA ALA A 257 -1.25 -17.46 15.26
C ALA A 257 -2.66 -17.81 14.75
N GLU A 258 -2.92 -19.07 14.40
CA GLU A 258 -4.27 -19.48 13.95
C GLU A 258 -5.29 -19.56 15.09
N ASN A 259 -4.85 -19.88 16.32
CA ASN A 259 -5.74 -19.94 17.48
C ASN A 259 -6.42 -18.58 17.74
N VAL A 260 -5.72 -17.47 17.48
CA VAL A 260 -6.33 -16.14 17.57
C VAL A 260 -7.56 -16.04 16.66
N MET A 261 -7.40 -16.45 15.39
CA MET A 261 -8.47 -16.41 14.40
C MET A 261 -9.64 -17.33 14.78
N LYS A 262 -9.34 -18.50 15.37
CA LYS A 262 -10.34 -19.40 15.94
C LYS A 262 -11.15 -18.72 17.06
N VAL A 263 -10.49 -18.08 18.02
CA VAL A 263 -11.17 -17.41 19.15
C VAL A 263 -12.02 -16.24 18.66
N ILE A 264 -11.59 -15.53 17.61
CA ILE A 264 -12.37 -14.48 16.96
C ILE A 264 -13.62 -15.07 16.26
N ASP A 265 -13.48 -16.08 15.39
CA ASP A 265 -14.61 -16.70 14.70
C ASP A 265 -15.59 -17.43 15.64
N ASP A 266 -15.08 -18.02 16.74
CA ASP A 266 -15.86 -18.69 17.79
C ASP A 266 -16.97 -17.79 18.40
N HIS A 267 -16.87 -16.46 18.25
CA HIS A 267 -17.89 -15.50 18.68
C HIS A 267 -19.08 -15.38 17.71
N ARG A 268 -18.94 -15.83 16.45
CA ARG A 268 -19.93 -15.70 15.38
C ARG A 268 -20.52 -14.28 15.28
N MET A 269 -19.66 -13.26 15.31
CA MET A 269 -20.10 -11.86 15.25
C MET A 269 -20.91 -11.59 13.97
N GLN A 270 -22.01 -10.85 14.14
CA GLN A 270 -23.02 -10.70 13.08
C GLN A 270 -22.42 -10.19 11.77
N ASP A 271 -22.73 -10.89 10.67
CA ASP A 271 -22.31 -10.56 9.31
C ASP A 271 -20.77 -10.38 9.18
N GLY A 272 -19.98 -11.08 10.01
CA GLY A 272 -18.51 -11.03 9.98
C GLY A 272 -17.88 -9.72 10.46
N LEU A 273 -18.66 -8.77 10.99
CA LEU A 273 -18.16 -7.47 11.46
C LEU A 273 -17.80 -7.50 12.94
N HIS A 274 -16.55 -7.14 13.26
CA HIS A 274 -15.98 -7.31 14.60
C HIS A 274 -15.68 -5.96 15.28
N PRO A 275 -16.00 -5.78 16.57
CA PRO A 275 -15.61 -4.60 17.33
C PRO A 275 -14.09 -4.44 17.44
N ILE A 276 -13.60 -3.20 17.57
CA ILE A 276 -12.15 -2.87 17.50
C ILE A 276 -11.30 -3.24 18.74
N PHE A 277 -11.89 -3.82 19.78
CA PHE A 277 -11.18 -4.26 20.99
C PHE A 277 -11.61 -5.65 21.46
N VAL A 278 -10.65 -6.46 21.90
CA VAL A 278 -10.83 -7.81 22.44
C VAL A 278 -9.97 -8.03 23.67
N HIS A 279 -10.52 -8.63 24.73
CA HIS A 279 -9.84 -8.77 26.00
C HIS A 279 -8.97 -10.04 26.05
N PRO A 280 -7.64 -9.94 26.26
CA PRO A 280 -6.73 -11.09 26.13
C PRO A 280 -7.03 -12.23 27.12
N ASP A 281 -7.48 -11.94 28.34
CA ASP A 281 -7.71 -12.99 29.34
C ASP A 281 -9.04 -13.76 29.15
N THR A 282 -9.98 -13.26 28.34
CA THR A 282 -11.32 -13.89 28.17
C THR A 282 -11.66 -14.21 26.72
N GLY A 283 -10.95 -13.63 25.76
CA GLY A 283 -11.25 -13.71 24.34
C GLY A 283 -12.44 -12.85 23.90
N HIS A 284 -13.19 -12.24 24.82
CA HIS A 284 -14.41 -11.51 24.51
C HIS A 284 -14.16 -10.09 24.01
N PHE A 285 -14.98 -9.65 23.04
CA PHE A 285 -15.00 -8.28 22.55
C PHE A 285 -15.38 -7.26 23.64
N ARG A 286 -14.74 -6.10 23.60
CA ARG A 286 -15.04 -4.93 24.44
C ARG A 286 -15.72 -3.86 23.60
N TYR A 287 -16.74 -3.22 24.17
CA TYR A 287 -17.57 -2.21 23.49
C TYR A 287 -18.33 -2.79 22.27
N LYS A 288 -18.83 -1.89 21.39
CA LYS A 288 -19.55 -2.24 20.17
C LYS A 288 -19.07 -1.49 18.93
N GLU A 289 -18.07 -0.62 19.07
CA GLU A 289 -17.59 0.21 17.96
C GLU A 289 -16.96 -0.67 16.87
N ILE A 290 -17.51 -0.59 15.65
CA ILE A 290 -17.03 -1.27 14.45
C ILE A 290 -16.62 -0.20 13.45
N ARG A 291 -15.38 -0.27 12.98
CA ARG A 291 -14.83 0.56 11.90
C ARG A 291 -13.75 -0.23 11.15
N LEU A 292 -13.50 0.16 9.90
CA LEU A 292 -12.43 -0.40 9.06
C LEU A 292 -11.20 0.51 8.98
N GLY A 293 -11.17 1.59 9.77
CA GLY A 293 -9.97 2.36 10.05
C GLY A 293 -9.21 1.78 11.24
N SER A 294 -8.42 2.62 11.89
CA SER A 294 -7.45 2.23 12.92
C SER A 294 -8.04 1.26 13.94
N ARG A 295 -7.36 0.14 14.20
CA ARG A 295 -7.73 -0.95 15.13
C ARG A 295 -8.72 -1.99 14.59
N GLY A 296 -9.23 -1.81 13.36
CA GLY A 296 -10.17 -2.74 12.70
C GLY A 296 -9.81 -3.09 11.26
N ASP A 297 -9.25 -2.16 10.50
CA ASP A 297 -8.57 -2.32 9.19
C ASP A 297 -8.01 -3.73 8.89
N SER A 298 -6.84 -4.06 9.43
CA SER A 298 -6.01 -5.15 8.89
C SER A 298 -6.43 -6.55 9.34
N TYR A 299 -7.41 -6.67 10.24
CA TYR A 299 -8.17 -7.91 10.46
C TYR A 299 -8.75 -8.42 9.13
N TYR A 300 -9.51 -7.56 8.42
CA TYR A 300 -10.20 -7.94 7.18
C TYR A 300 -9.19 -8.24 6.05
N GLU A 301 -8.09 -7.50 6.02
CA GLU A 301 -6.96 -7.69 5.12
C GLU A 301 -6.32 -9.09 5.27
N TYR A 302 -6.04 -9.51 6.51
CA TYR A 302 -5.38 -10.78 6.80
C TYR A 302 -6.30 -12.00 6.66
N LEU A 303 -7.62 -11.83 6.53
CA LEU A 303 -8.50 -12.92 6.09
C LEU A 303 -8.13 -13.35 4.66
N ILE A 304 -8.23 -12.44 3.70
CA ILE A 304 -7.94 -12.79 2.30
C ILE A 304 -6.45 -13.06 2.09
N LYS A 305 -5.55 -12.30 2.73
CA LYS A 305 -4.11 -12.52 2.57
C LYS A 305 -3.64 -13.88 3.12
N GLN A 306 -4.24 -14.44 4.18
CA GLN A 306 -3.94 -15.82 4.65
C GLN A 306 -4.36 -16.90 3.66
N TYR A 307 -5.56 -16.77 3.07
CA TYR A 307 -6.02 -17.67 2.02
C TYR A 307 -5.10 -17.64 0.79
N LEU A 308 -4.65 -16.45 0.38
CA LEU A 308 -3.72 -16.29 -0.74
C LEU A 308 -2.32 -16.82 -0.41
N GLN A 309 -1.80 -16.54 0.80
CA GLN A 309 -0.49 -17.03 1.25
C GLN A 309 -0.42 -18.56 1.22
N THR A 310 -1.49 -19.25 1.61
CA THR A 310 -1.54 -20.72 1.59
C THR A 310 -2.01 -21.30 0.25
N SER A 311 -2.10 -20.48 -0.80
CA SER A 311 -2.59 -20.87 -2.14
C SER A 311 -3.93 -21.61 -2.10
N GLY A 312 -4.82 -21.19 -1.19
CA GLY A 312 -6.15 -21.76 -1.00
C GLY A 312 -6.22 -23.04 -0.15
N GLN A 313 -5.10 -23.49 0.45
CA GLN A 313 -5.09 -24.68 1.34
C GLN A 313 -5.82 -24.44 2.68
N GLU A 314 -6.09 -23.18 3.04
CA GLU A 314 -6.87 -22.81 4.24
C GLU A 314 -8.18 -22.07 3.87
N PRO A 315 -9.23 -22.79 3.42
CA PRO A 315 -10.48 -22.19 2.93
C PRO A 315 -11.25 -21.39 4.01
N VAL A 316 -11.03 -21.68 5.30
CA VAL A 316 -11.70 -20.98 6.41
C VAL A 316 -11.57 -19.45 6.33
N TYR A 317 -10.40 -18.95 5.93
CA TYR A 317 -10.16 -17.51 5.86
C TYR A 317 -10.84 -16.86 4.64
N ARG A 318 -11.11 -17.65 3.60
CA ARG A 318 -11.93 -17.20 2.47
C ARG A 318 -13.40 -17.14 2.84
N GLU A 319 -13.90 -18.10 3.61
CA GLU A 319 -15.27 -18.06 4.15
C GLU A 319 -15.47 -16.85 5.09
N MET A 320 -14.51 -16.60 5.99
CA MET A 320 -14.51 -15.41 6.85
C MET A 320 -14.45 -14.11 6.03
N TRP A 321 -13.62 -14.05 4.98
CA TRP A 321 -13.53 -12.89 4.09
C TRP A 321 -14.82 -12.63 3.31
N ASP A 322 -15.39 -13.66 2.67
CA ASP A 322 -16.61 -13.51 1.86
C ASP A 322 -17.82 -13.16 2.75
N GLU A 323 -17.88 -13.65 4.00
CA GLU A 323 -18.87 -13.23 5.02
C GLU A 323 -18.65 -11.76 5.44
N ALA A 324 -17.44 -11.39 5.84
CA ALA A 324 -17.14 -10.04 6.31
C ALA A 324 -17.30 -8.98 5.21
N LEU A 325 -16.90 -9.27 3.97
CA LEU A 325 -17.11 -8.35 2.84
C LEU A 325 -18.60 -8.15 2.54
N ALA A 326 -19.42 -9.21 2.63
CA ALA A 326 -20.87 -9.07 2.54
C ALA A 326 -21.43 -8.20 3.68
N GLY A 327 -20.90 -8.33 4.91
CA GLY A 327 -21.22 -7.45 6.04
C GLY A 327 -20.85 -5.98 5.81
N ILE A 328 -19.65 -5.72 5.27
CA ILE A 328 -19.18 -4.37 4.91
C ILE A 328 -20.13 -3.75 3.88
N GLN A 329 -20.50 -4.49 2.84
CA GLN A 329 -21.46 -4.05 1.82
C GLN A 329 -22.87 -3.79 2.37
N LYS A 330 -23.31 -4.60 3.33
CA LYS A 330 -24.64 -4.56 3.95
C LYS A 330 -24.81 -3.43 4.97
N HIS A 331 -23.75 -3.08 5.69
CA HIS A 331 -23.84 -2.20 6.86
C HIS A 331 -23.01 -0.92 6.76
N LEU A 332 -21.90 -0.89 6.02
CA LEU A 332 -20.92 0.20 6.07
C LEU A 332 -20.75 0.96 4.74
N VAL A 333 -21.04 0.32 3.60
CA VAL A 333 -21.04 0.99 2.29
C VAL A 333 -22.25 1.92 2.19
N THR A 334 -21.98 3.22 2.15
CA THR A 334 -22.97 4.27 1.88
C THR A 334 -22.38 5.28 0.89
N CYS A 335 -23.09 6.37 0.58
CA CYS A 335 -22.66 7.32 -0.43
C CYS A 335 -22.88 8.80 -0.07
N THR A 336 -22.06 9.67 -0.66
CA THR A 336 -22.09 11.11 -0.43
C THR A 336 -23.31 11.80 -1.04
N LYS A 337 -23.58 13.04 -0.65
CA LYS A 337 -24.80 13.78 -1.02
C LYS A 337 -24.81 14.27 -2.48
N HIS A 338 -23.76 14.98 -2.89
CA HIS A 338 -23.74 15.75 -4.14
C HIS A 338 -23.18 14.96 -5.33
N SER A 339 -22.18 14.10 -5.09
CA SER A 339 -21.52 13.30 -6.13
C SER A 339 -21.81 11.81 -6.07
N LYS A 340 -22.44 11.33 -4.99
CA LYS A 340 -22.74 9.91 -4.73
C LYS A 340 -21.49 9.01 -4.79
N LEU A 341 -20.33 9.55 -4.42
CA LEU A 341 -19.11 8.79 -4.14
C LEU A 341 -19.41 7.74 -3.06
N GLN A 342 -18.98 6.50 -3.26
CA GLN A 342 -19.18 5.43 -2.28
C GLN A 342 -18.04 5.43 -1.27
N PHE A 343 -18.36 5.33 0.02
CA PHE A 343 -17.36 5.31 1.08
C PHE A 343 -17.76 4.32 2.18
N ILE A 344 -16.81 4.01 3.07
CA ILE A 344 -17.03 3.13 4.21
C ILE A 344 -17.25 3.99 5.45
N ALA A 345 -18.47 3.96 5.98
CA ALA A 345 -18.82 4.60 7.24
C ALA A 345 -18.42 3.73 8.45
N GLU A 346 -18.54 4.30 9.65
CA GLU A 346 -18.32 3.60 10.92
C GLU A 346 -19.63 3.34 11.66
N LEU A 347 -19.66 2.35 12.55
CA LEU A 347 -20.75 2.06 13.47
C LEU A 347 -20.27 2.25 14.93
N PRO A 348 -20.32 3.48 15.49
CA PRO A 348 -19.87 3.76 16.86
C PRO A 348 -20.62 2.98 17.96
N HIS A 349 -21.78 2.41 17.64
CA HIS A 349 -22.63 1.67 18.57
C HIS A 349 -22.91 0.21 18.12
N GLY A 350 -22.19 -0.25 17.08
CA GLY A 350 -22.38 -1.57 16.46
C GLY A 350 -23.56 -1.63 15.49
N ILE A 351 -23.79 -2.81 14.92
CA ILE A 351 -24.91 -3.05 13.98
C ILE A 351 -26.25 -2.72 14.65
N GLY A 352 -27.11 -1.99 13.93
CA GLY A 352 -28.35 -1.44 14.47
C GLY A 352 -28.18 -0.12 15.23
N GLY A 353 -26.97 0.42 15.31
CA GLY A 353 -26.71 1.83 15.61
C GLY A 353 -26.79 2.70 14.34
N PRO A 354 -26.75 4.04 14.49
CA PRO A 354 -26.58 4.96 13.36
C PRO A 354 -25.15 4.91 12.82
N LEU A 355 -24.99 5.29 11.56
CA LEU A 355 -23.68 5.43 10.91
C LEU A 355 -23.00 6.76 11.23
N SER A 356 -21.67 6.74 11.28
CA SER A 356 -20.82 7.92 11.31
C SER A 356 -20.21 8.14 9.92
N PRO A 357 -20.43 9.29 9.26
CA PRO A 357 -19.85 9.57 7.94
C PRO A 357 -18.37 10.01 8.04
N LYS A 358 -17.56 9.23 8.77
CA LYS A 358 -16.11 9.35 8.96
C LYS A 358 -15.42 8.19 8.24
N MET A 359 -14.27 8.46 7.63
CA MET A 359 -13.38 7.44 7.08
C MET A 359 -11.93 7.87 7.32
N ASP A 360 -11.15 7.00 7.96
CA ASP A 360 -9.69 7.17 8.06
C ASP A 360 -9.06 6.97 6.67
N HIS A 361 -7.92 7.60 6.38
CA HIS A 361 -7.15 7.31 5.17
C HIS A 361 -6.74 5.83 5.09
N LEU A 362 -6.50 5.21 6.27
CA LEU A 362 -6.26 3.78 6.45
C LEU A 362 -7.22 2.91 5.62
N VAL A 363 -8.52 3.24 5.60
CA VAL A 363 -9.56 2.44 4.92
C VAL A 363 -9.35 2.32 3.41
N CYS A 364 -8.48 3.16 2.83
CA CYS A 364 -8.07 3.08 1.43
C CYS A 364 -7.22 1.85 1.08
N PHE A 365 -6.90 0.95 2.02
CA PHE A 365 -6.40 -0.42 1.75
C PHE A 365 -7.47 -1.31 1.09
N LEU A 366 -8.75 -1.06 1.39
CA LEU A 366 -9.85 -1.97 1.09
C LEU A 366 -10.10 -2.20 -0.42
N PRO A 367 -10.02 -1.21 -1.32
CA PRO A 367 -10.15 -1.44 -2.77
C PRO A 367 -9.16 -2.49 -3.29
N GLY A 368 -7.90 -2.40 -2.87
CA GLY A 368 -6.84 -3.36 -3.18
C GLY A 368 -7.17 -4.76 -2.66
N SER A 369 -7.59 -4.86 -1.40
CA SER A 369 -8.03 -6.13 -0.79
C SER A 369 -9.24 -6.75 -1.52
N ILE A 370 -10.20 -5.94 -1.97
CA ILE A 370 -11.36 -6.42 -2.73
C ILE A 370 -10.94 -7.00 -4.10
N VAL A 371 -10.05 -6.34 -4.86
CA VAL A 371 -9.65 -6.88 -6.17
C VAL A 371 -8.79 -8.14 -6.06
N ILE A 372 -7.91 -8.25 -5.06
CA ILE A 372 -7.17 -9.51 -4.84
C ILE A 372 -8.07 -10.63 -4.31
N GLY A 373 -9.14 -10.32 -3.57
CA GLY A 373 -10.17 -11.29 -3.19
C GLY A 373 -11.02 -11.78 -4.38
N ALA A 374 -11.37 -10.88 -5.30
CA ALA A 374 -12.13 -11.22 -6.49
C ALA A 374 -11.29 -12.00 -7.52
N THR A 375 -10.00 -11.66 -7.70
CA THR A 375 -9.16 -12.22 -8.79
C THR A 375 -8.05 -13.16 -8.34
N GLU A 376 -7.81 -13.29 -7.03
CA GLU A 376 -6.83 -14.18 -6.41
C GLU A 376 -5.38 -13.96 -6.93
N GLY A 377 -5.11 -12.73 -7.37
CA GLY A 377 -3.83 -12.25 -7.91
C GLY A 377 -3.71 -12.29 -9.44
N LEU A 378 -4.70 -12.88 -10.14
CA LEU A 378 -4.77 -12.88 -11.61
C LEU A 378 -5.22 -11.51 -12.15
N THR A 379 -5.08 -11.30 -13.46
CA THR A 379 -5.74 -10.15 -14.09
C THR A 379 -7.25 -10.34 -14.10
N GLU A 380 -8.01 -9.25 -14.10
CA GLU A 380 -9.46 -9.29 -14.22
C GLU A 380 -9.90 -10.03 -15.50
N LYS A 381 -9.15 -9.87 -16.60
CA LYS A 381 -9.43 -10.57 -17.86
C LYS A 381 -9.28 -12.09 -17.74
N GLU A 382 -8.31 -12.57 -16.98
CA GLU A 382 -8.10 -14.01 -16.74
C GLU A 382 -9.11 -14.55 -15.73
N ALA A 383 -9.32 -13.85 -14.62
CA ALA A 383 -10.28 -14.20 -13.58
C ALA A 383 -11.73 -14.31 -14.12
N ARG A 384 -12.12 -13.42 -15.05
CA ARG A 384 -13.40 -13.47 -15.78
C ARG A 384 -13.65 -14.76 -16.58
N ASN A 385 -12.61 -15.53 -16.90
CA ASN A 385 -12.74 -16.81 -17.62
C ASN A 385 -12.76 -18.03 -16.67
N LEU A 386 -12.60 -17.85 -15.37
CA LEU A 386 -12.63 -18.95 -14.40
C LEU A 386 -14.08 -19.37 -14.10
N PRO A 387 -14.36 -20.67 -13.87
CA PRO A 387 -15.71 -21.15 -13.51
C PRO A 387 -16.30 -20.52 -12.24
N GLY A 388 -15.44 -20.00 -11.35
CA GLY A 388 -15.84 -19.28 -10.14
C GLY A 388 -16.15 -17.79 -10.32
N TRP A 389 -16.21 -17.28 -11.56
CA TRP A 389 -16.60 -15.89 -11.84
C TRP A 389 -18.12 -15.75 -11.92
N ASN A 390 -18.68 -14.80 -11.19
CA ASN A 390 -20.12 -14.63 -11.02
C ASN A 390 -20.50 -13.14 -10.82
N SER A 391 -21.80 -12.87 -10.68
CA SER A 391 -22.34 -11.52 -10.46
C SER A 391 -21.87 -10.86 -9.15
N GLN A 392 -21.52 -11.65 -8.13
CA GLN A 392 -20.94 -11.13 -6.88
C GLN A 392 -19.52 -10.62 -7.12
N LYS A 393 -18.67 -11.35 -7.86
CA LYS A 393 -17.33 -10.87 -8.25
C LYS A 393 -17.39 -9.63 -9.15
N GLU A 394 -18.38 -9.50 -10.04
CA GLU A 394 -18.63 -8.26 -10.78
C GLU A 394 -18.96 -7.07 -9.85
N GLN A 395 -19.82 -7.27 -8.86
CA GLN A 395 -20.18 -6.25 -7.86
C GLN A 395 -18.98 -5.86 -6.98
N GLN A 396 -18.16 -6.83 -6.56
CA GLN A 396 -16.91 -6.61 -5.83
C GLN A 396 -15.94 -5.75 -6.65
N MET A 397 -15.69 -6.10 -7.92
CA MET A 397 -14.84 -5.30 -8.81
C MET A 397 -15.39 -3.89 -9.04
N GLN A 398 -16.72 -3.71 -9.10
CA GLN A 398 -17.31 -2.38 -9.25
C GLN A 398 -17.19 -1.55 -7.96
N LEU A 399 -17.45 -2.15 -6.79
CA LEU A 399 -17.27 -1.50 -5.50
C LEU A 399 -15.82 -1.03 -5.31
N ALA A 400 -14.83 -1.87 -5.63
CA ALA A 400 -13.43 -1.50 -5.55
C ALA A 400 -13.09 -0.27 -6.42
N ARG A 401 -13.67 -0.15 -7.62
CA ARG A 401 -13.48 1.03 -8.48
C ARG A 401 -14.09 2.30 -7.89
N GLU A 402 -15.28 2.22 -7.31
CA GLU A 402 -15.95 3.39 -6.72
C GLU A 402 -15.26 3.82 -5.41
N LEU A 403 -14.85 2.87 -4.54
CA LEU A 403 -14.08 3.16 -3.33
C LEU A 403 -12.68 3.74 -3.66
N MET A 404 -11.96 3.15 -4.63
CA MET A 404 -10.66 3.67 -5.09
C MET A 404 -10.78 5.10 -5.64
N LYS A 405 -11.90 5.41 -6.31
CA LYS A 405 -12.20 6.75 -6.79
C LYS A 405 -12.47 7.74 -5.65
N THR A 406 -13.14 7.33 -4.57
CA THR A 406 -13.30 8.14 -3.35
C THR A 406 -11.96 8.43 -2.69
N CYS A 407 -11.10 7.43 -2.56
CA CYS A 407 -9.72 7.61 -2.08
C CYS A 407 -8.92 8.58 -2.97
N TRP A 408 -9.05 8.49 -4.31
CA TRP A 408 -8.48 9.50 -5.20
C TRP A 408 -9.10 10.90 -4.99
N ALA A 409 -10.41 11.00 -4.75
CA ALA A 409 -11.08 12.27 -4.46
C ALA A 409 -10.53 12.94 -3.19
N MET A 410 -10.22 12.15 -2.14
CA MET A 410 -9.59 12.64 -0.89
C MET A 410 -8.25 13.35 -1.14
N TYR A 411 -7.45 12.91 -2.11
CA TYR A 411 -6.28 13.67 -2.57
C TYR A 411 -6.70 14.87 -3.42
N ALA A 412 -7.53 14.61 -4.45
CA ALA A 412 -7.81 15.56 -5.53
C ALA A 412 -8.55 16.83 -5.11
N VAL A 413 -9.31 16.84 -4.01
CA VAL A 413 -10.01 18.05 -3.50
C VAL A 413 -9.10 19.00 -2.73
N THR A 414 -7.99 18.52 -2.17
CA THR A 414 -7.14 19.32 -1.27
C THR A 414 -6.27 20.34 -2.01
N ALA A 415 -5.86 21.40 -1.31
CA ALA A 415 -5.00 22.45 -1.87
C ALA A 415 -3.58 21.95 -2.22
N SER A 416 -3.08 20.95 -1.50
CA SER A 416 -1.78 20.31 -1.75
C SER A 416 -1.85 19.05 -2.61
N GLY A 417 -3.04 18.58 -2.98
CA GLY A 417 -3.20 17.31 -3.70
C GLY A 417 -2.83 16.06 -2.89
N LEU A 418 -2.89 16.13 -1.55
CA LEU A 418 -2.58 15.06 -0.59
C LEU A 418 -3.75 14.87 0.38
N ALA A 419 -4.21 13.63 0.58
CA ALA A 419 -5.32 13.35 1.50
C ALA A 419 -5.00 13.67 2.97
N PRO A 420 -5.98 14.05 3.79
CA PRO A 420 -5.84 14.13 5.25
C PRO A 420 -5.82 12.74 5.89
N GLU A 421 -5.46 12.66 7.18
CA GLU A 421 -5.51 11.44 7.99
C GLU A 421 -6.95 10.90 8.11
N ILE A 422 -7.94 11.79 8.21
CA ILE A 422 -9.38 11.44 8.32
C ILE A 422 -10.19 12.39 7.43
N THR A 423 -11.16 11.84 6.70
CA THR A 423 -12.16 12.59 5.93
C THR A 423 -13.56 12.37 6.51
N TRP A 424 -14.37 13.42 6.50
CA TRP A 424 -15.79 13.39 6.85
C TRP A 424 -16.61 13.71 5.61
N PHE A 425 -17.77 13.06 5.46
CA PHE A 425 -18.59 13.19 4.25
C PHE A 425 -19.92 13.89 4.52
N GLU A 426 -20.28 14.82 3.63
CA GLU A 426 -21.64 15.35 3.55
C GLU A 426 -22.56 14.29 2.92
N VAL A 427 -23.68 14.04 3.59
CA VAL A 427 -24.59 12.91 3.34
C VAL A 427 -26.04 13.35 3.47
N ASP A 428 -26.95 12.52 2.97
CA ASP A 428 -28.37 12.65 3.26
C ASP A 428 -28.66 11.96 4.61
N GLU A 429 -29.20 12.70 5.60
CA GLU A 429 -29.33 12.20 7.00
C GLU A 429 -30.11 10.88 7.11
N ALA A 430 -31.06 10.65 6.19
CA ALA A 430 -31.85 9.43 6.11
C ALA A 430 -31.00 8.18 5.83
N ASP A 431 -29.86 8.33 5.14
CA ASP A 431 -28.94 7.23 4.80
C ASP A 431 -28.01 6.86 5.97
N MET A 432 -28.00 7.63 7.07
CA MET A 432 -27.21 7.35 8.28
C MET A 432 -28.01 6.65 9.40
N GLY A 433 -29.32 6.46 9.22
CA GLY A 433 -30.21 5.92 10.26
C GLY A 433 -30.05 4.41 10.49
N PRO A 434 -30.37 3.88 11.70
CA PRO A 434 -30.27 2.44 12.03
C PRO A 434 -31.00 1.44 11.10
N SER A 435 -31.87 1.94 10.24
CA SER A 435 -32.68 1.16 9.29
C SER A 435 -32.54 1.65 7.85
N SER A 436 -31.53 2.47 7.53
CA SER A 436 -31.18 2.74 6.13
C SER A 436 -30.77 1.43 5.46
N ARG A 437 -31.21 1.22 4.22
CA ARG A 437 -30.63 0.19 3.36
C ARG A 437 -29.54 0.85 2.54
N SER A 438 -28.40 0.20 2.36
CA SER A 438 -27.33 0.66 1.46
C SER A 438 -27.97 1.12 0.13
N PRO A 439 -27.79 2.38 -0.30
CA PRO A 439 -28.41 2.88 -1.52
C PRO A 439 -28.07 1.98 -2.72
N PRO A 440 -29.00 1.73 -3.66
CA PRO A 440 -28.73 0.92 -4.84
C PRO A 440 -27.49 1.46 -5.56
N MET A 441 -26.45 0.63 -5.68
CA MET A 441 -25.06 1.01 -5.99
C MET A 441 -24.94 2.10 -7.06
N ALA A 442 -24.96 3.36 -6.61
CA ALA A 442 -25.09 4.51 -7.49
C ALA A 442 -23.75 4.79 -8.15
N ARG A 443 -23.77 5.11 -9.45
CA ARG A 443 -22.56 5.49 -10.17
C ARG A 443 -22.19 6.92 -9.79
N SER A 444 -21.10 7.08 -9.06
CA SER A 444 -20.63 8.39 -8.61
C SER A 444 -20.25 9.30 -9.79
N ASN A 445 -20.47 10.61 -9.66
CA ASN A 445 -20.16 11.58 -10.71
C ASN A 445 -18.64 11.85 -10.80
N ASN A 446 -18.17 12.38 -11.94
CA ASN A 446 -16.75 12.69 -12.18
C ASN A 446 -16.42 14.20 -12.04
N ASP A 447 -17.20 14.96 -11.27
CA ASP A 447 -17.03 16.41 -11.12
C ASP A 447 -16.39 16.80 -9.78
N LYS A 448 -15.18 17.37 -9.86
CA LYS A 448 -14.43 17.82 -8.68
C LYS A 448 -15.19 18.85 -7.84
N SER A 449 -15.97 19.76 -8.42
CA SER A 449 -16.68 20.80 -7.64
C SER A 449 -17.78 20.21 -6.75
N SER A 450 -18.35 19.07 -7.12
CA SER A 450 -19.25 18.30 -6.26
C SER A 450 -18.52 17.43 -5.23
N TRP A 451 -17.30 16.95 -5.53
CA TRP A 451 -16.44 16.31 -4.52
C TRP A 451 -16.01 17.32 -3.44
N GLU A 452 -15.72 18.56 -3.82
CA GLU A 452 -15.42 19.68 -2.90
C GLU A 452 -16.62 20.09 -2.02
N GLN A 453 -17.86 19.74 -2.39
CA GLN A 453 -19.04 19.88 -1.54
C GLN A 453 -19.23 18.69 -0.60
N ASP A 454 -18.78 17.50 -1.01
CA ASP A 454 -18.96 16.25 -0.26
C ASP A 454 -17.87 16.02 0.80
N LEU A 455 -16.62 16.38 0.53
CA LEU A 455 -15.46 16.01 1.36
C LEU A 455 -15.06 17.13 2.34
N ASN A 456 -15.29 16.89 3.62
CA ASN A 456 -15.03 17.81 4.73
C ASN A 456 -13.82 17.34 5.56
N ILE A 457 -12.90 18.28 5.85
CA ILE A 457 -11.66 17.99 6.59
C ILE A 457 -11.65 18.83 7.87
N LYS A 458 -11.58 18.17 9.03
CA LYS A 458 -11.55 18.88 10.33
C LYS A 458 -10.13 19.35 10.66
N PRO A 459 -9.94 20.47 11.38
CA PRO A 459 -8.60 21.05 11.60
C PRO A 459 -7.58 20.16 12.34
N LEU A 460 -8.04 19.20 13.15
CA LEU A 460 -7.17 18.22 13.80
C LEU A 460 -6.82 17.04 12.87
N ASP A 461 -7.72 16.72 11.95
CA ASP A 461 -7.68 15.58 11.04
C ASP A 461 -6.83 15.90 9.77
N ALA A 462 -6.60 17.18 9.49
CA ALA A 462 -5.95 17.70 8.28
C ALA A 462 -4.46 17.34 8.10
N HIS A 463 -3.85 16.61 9.03
CA HIS A 463 -2.45 16.19 8.92
C HIS A 463 -2.30 15.03 7.92
N ASN A 464 -1.07 14.77 7.45
CA ASN A 464 -0.77 13.60 6.61
C ASN A 464 0.59 13.01 7.02
N LEU A 465 0.59 11.73 7.36
CA LEU A 465 1.76 11.03 7.90
C LEU A 465 2.57 10.27 6.84
N GLN A 466 2.54 10.69 5.57
CA GLN A 466 3.22 10.00 4.45
C GLN A 466 2.66 8.60 4.11
N ARG A 467 1.41 8.34 4.50
CA ARG A 467 0.75 7.02 4.47
C ARG A 467 0.58 6.38 3.08
N PRO A 468 0.56 5.02 3.00
CA PRO A 468 0.58 4.29 1.74
C PRO A 468 -0.76 3.83 1.18
N GLU A 469 -1.86 3.78 1.95
CA GLU A 469 -2.93 2.80 1.68
C GLU A 469 -3.67 3.09 0.35
N THR A 470 -3.81 4.37 -0.02
CA THR A 470 -4.27 4.77 -1.36
C THR A 470 -3.30 4.31 -2.47
N VAL A 471 -1.97 4.40 -2.29
CA VAL A 471 -1.01 3.95 -3.31
C VAL A 471 -0.80 2.43 -3.34
N GLU A 472 -1.04 1.70 -2.24
CA GLU A 472 -1.23 0.23 -2.24
C GLU A 472 -2.39 -0.13 -3.16
N SER A 473 -3.58 0.44 -2.91
CA SER A 473 -4.76 0.16 -3.72
C SER A 473 -4.55 0.54 -5.19
N LEU A 474 -3.90 1.68 -5.50
CA LEU A 474 -3.58 2.03 -6.89
C LEU A 474 -2.64 1.00 -7.55
N PHE A 475 -1.67 0.46 -6.82
CA PHE A 475 -0.81 -0.63 -7.28
C PHE A 475 -1.61 -1.91 -7.56
N LEU A 476 -2.42 -2.38 -6.62
CA LEU A 476 -3.22 -3.61 -6.76
C LEU A 476 -4.29 -3.48 -7.86
N MET A 477 -5.01 -2.36 -7.89
CA MET A 477 -5.98 -2.03 -8.94
C MET A 477 -5.32 -1.99 -10.32
N TYR A 478 -4.12 -1.39 -10.46
CA TYR A 478 -3.37 -1.43 -11.72
C TYR A 478 -2.96 -2.85 -12.11
N ARG A 479 -2.35 -3.62 -11.20
CA ARG A 479 -1.86 -4.97 -11.51
C ARG A 479 -2.99 -5.92 -11.96
N VAL A 480 -4.17 -5.80 -11.36
CA VAL A 480 -5.35 -6.61 -11.70
C VAL A 480 -6.06 -6.14 -12.97
N THR A 481 -6.38 -4.85 -13.10
CA THR A 481 -7.21 -4.34 -14.21
C THR A 481 -6.42 -3.97 -15.47
N ASN A 482 -5.14 -3.63 -15.31
CA ASN A 482 -4.29 -2.96 -16.30
C ASN A 482 -4.85 -1.61 -16.83
N ASP A 483 -5.72 -0.92 -16.06
CA ASP A 483 -6.17 0.43 -16.41
C ASP A 483 -5.06 1.48 -16.12
N PRO A 484 -4.61 2.27 -17.11
CA PRO A 484 -3.58 3.29 -16.91
C PRO A 484 -4.01 4.41 -15.95
N ILE A 485 -5.29 4.57 -15.62
CA ILE A 485 -5.77 5.64 -14.72
C ILE A 485 -5.12 5.57 -13.34
N TYR A 486 -4.89 4.37 -12.81
CA TYR A 486 -4.32 4.20 -11.47
C TYR A 486 -2.84 4.61 -11.43
N ARG A 487 -2.09 4.38 -12.52
CA ARG A 487 -0.73 4.94 -12.70
C ARG A 487 -0.76 6.47 -12.83
N LYS A 488 -1.75 7.06 -13.50
CA LYS A 488 -1.91 8.52 -13.54
C LYS A 488 -2.15 9.10 -12.15
N TRP A 489 -3.13 8.57 -11.41
CA TRP A 489 -3.44 9.02 -10.04
C TRP A 489 -2.23 8.89 -9.12
N GLY A 490 -1.54 7.74 -9.12
CA GLY A 490 -0.31 7.56 -8.33
C GLY A 490 0.82 8.53 -8.71
N TRP A 491 0.89 8.96 -9.98
CA TRP A 491 1.88 9.96 -10.42
C TRP A 491 1.52 11.38 -9.98
N GLU A 492 0.23 11.75 -9.98
CA GLU A 492 -0.22 13.02 -9.42
C GLU A 492 0.04 13.08 -7.91
N ILE A 493 -0.26 12.00 -7.16
CA ILE A 493 0.08 11.86 -5.73
C ILE A 493 1.59 12.00 -5.51
N PHE A 494 2.41 11.29 -6.29
CA PHE A 494 3.87 11.34 -6.12
C PHE A 494 4.47 12.73 -6.40
N LYS A 495 3.94 13.47 -7.38
CA LYS A 495 4.32 14.89 -7.57
C LYS A 495 3.97 15.74 -6.36
N ALA A 496 2.76 15.57 -5.81
CA ALA A 496 2.32 16.29 -4.63
C ALA A 496 3.21 16.02 -3.41
N PHE A 497 3.60 14.75 -3.17
CA PHE A 497 4.63 14.41 -2.19
C PHE A 497 5.96 15.12 -2.48
N LYS A 498 6.44 15.11 -3.74
CA LYS A 498 7.69 15.80 -4.12
C LYS A 498 7.65 17.32 -3.96
N GLU A 499 6.48 17.94 -4.08
CA GLU A 499 6.31 19.40 -3.98
C GLU A 499 6.14 19.86 -2.52
N HIS A 500 5.42 19.10 -1.69
CA HIS A 500 4.95 19.57 -0.39
C HIS A 500 5.66 18.95 0.83
N MET A 501 6.20 17.73 0.72
CA MET A 501 6.89 17.04 1.83
C MET A 501 8.40 17.20 1.84
N VAL A 502 9.01 17.68 0.75
CA VAL A 502 10.46 17.86 0.67
C VAL A 502 10.93 18.90 1.70
N VAL A 503 12.05 18.63 2.36
CA VAL A 503 12.67 19.61 3.27
C VAL A 503 13.26 20.76 2.45
N LYS A 504 13.31 21.97 3.02
CA LYS A 504 13.74 23.21 2.33
C LYS A 504 15.17 23.17 1.75
N ASP A 505 16.02 22.29 2.24
CA ASP A 505 17.40 22.06 1.76
C ASP A 505 17.50 20.93 0.71
N GLY A 506 16.41 20.21 0.45
CA GLY A 506 16.37 19.03 -0.42
C GLY A 506 16.81 17.73 0.24
N GLU A 507 17.29 17.74 1.48
CA GLU A 507 17.80 16.55 2.19
C GLU A 507 16.70 15.88 3.03
N GLY A 508 15.77 15.22 2.34
CA GLY A 508 14.75 14.33 2.93
C GLY A 508 13.29 14.76 2.69
N TYR A 509 12.37 13.95 3.23
CA TYR A 509 10.92 14.13 3.15
C TYR A 509 10.29 13.95 4.54
N THR A 510 9.29 14.76 4.89
CA THR A 510 8.65 14.80 6.22
C THR A 510 7.12 14.80 6.15
N SER A 511 6.48 14.20 7.16
CA SER A 511 5.04 14.30 7.45
C SER A 511 4.55 15.75 7.52
N LEU A 512 3.28 15.98 7.17
CA LEU A 512 2.61 17.28 7.10
C LEU A 512 1.60 17.46 8.24
N GLN A 513 1.45 18.69 8.72
CA GLN A 513 0.50 19.07 9.76
C GLN A 513 -0.85 19.54 9.21
N ASP A 514 -0.89 20.02 7.96
CA ASP A 514 -2.11 20.49 7.31
C ASP A 514 -2.01 20.43 5.78
N VAL A 515 -2.79 19.55 5.14
CA VAL A 515 -2.86 19.39 3.67
C VAL A 515 -3.76 20.42 2.98
N THR A 516 -4.56 21.17 3.73
CA THR A 516 -5.50 22.19 3.22
C THR A 516 -4.82 23.54 2.96
N LYS A 517 -3.58 23.70 3.43
CA LYS A 517 -2.79 24.95 3.35
C LYS A 517 -1.61 24.80 2.40
N VAL A 518 -1.38 25.82 1.57
CA VAL A 518 -0.17 25.95 0.75
C VAL A 518 0.46 27.32 1.04
N PRO A 519 1.74 27.40 1.46
CA PRO A 519 2.66 26.29 1.73
C PRO A 519 2.19 25.39 2.89
N THR A 520 2.46 24.09 2.75
CA THR A 520 2.11 23.03 3.71
C THR A 520 2.97 23.13 4.97
N PRO A 521 2.38 23.26 6.18
CA PRO A 521 3.15 23.19 7.42
C PRO A 521 3.65 21.75 7.66
N GLN A 522 4.92 21.59 8.00
CA GLN A 522 5.59 20.28 8.16
C GLN A 522 5.74 19.91 9.65
N ARG A 523 5.84 18.60 9.95
CA ARG A 523 5.86 18.05 11.34
C ARG A 523 7.24 17.68 11.89
N ASP A 524 8.29 17.71 11.06
CA ASP A 524 9.64 17.23 11.39
C ASP A 524 9.69 15.76 11.86
N ASN A 525 9.10 14.87 11.06
CA ASN A 525 9.21 13.42 11.25
C ASN A 525 9.18 12.71 9.90
N MET A 526 9.96 11.65 9.74
CA MET A 526 9.82 10.71 8.63
C MET A 526 9.38 9.36 9.18
N GLU A 527 8.19 8.91 8.81
CA GLU A 527 7.70 7.59 9.18
C GLU A 527 8.45 6.50 8.40
N SER A 528 8.63 5.30 8.96
CA SER A 528 9.36 4.23 8.26
C SER A 528 8.62 3.73 7.01
N PHE A 529 7.28 3.66 7.09
CA PHE A 529 6.40 3.32 5.95
C PHE A 529 6.49 4.27 4.75
N TRP A 530 7.07 5.48 4.89
CA TRP A 530 7.41 6.29 3.71
C TRP A 530 8.39 5.55 2.77
N LEU A 531 9.41 4.91 3.35
CA LEU A 531 10.42 4.12 2.63
C LEU A 531 9.93 2.69 2.34
N THR A 532 9.26 2.07 3.32
CA THR A 532 8.86 0.67 3.27
C THR A 532 7.62 0.44 2.42
N GLU A 533 6.68 1.39 2.39
CA GLU A 533 5.38 1.18 1.77
C GLU A 533 5.09 2.18 0.67
N THR A 534 5.02 3.48 0.99
CA THR A 534 4.56 4.52 0.07
C THR A 534 5.45 4.61 -1.17
N LEU A 535 6.77 4.61 -0.99
CA LEU A 535 7.72 4.57 -2.11
C LEU A 535 7.85 3.18 -2.75
N LYS A 536 7.63 2.08 -2.00
CA LYS A 536 7.63 0.70 -2.53
C LYS A 536 6.46 0.48 -3.49
N TYR A 537 5.22 0.76 -3.06
CA TYR A 537 4.02 0.63 -3.88
C TYR A 537 4.05 1.58 -5.08
N LEU A 538 4.52 2.82 -4.95
CA LEU A 538 4.71 3.71 -6.11
C LEU A 538 5.75 3.16 -7.10
N TYR A 539 6.86 2.57 -6.63
CA TYR A 539 7.86 1.94 -7.48
C TYR A 539 7.32 0.68 -8.19
N LEU A 540 6.50 -0.12 -7.50
CA LEU A 540 5.87 -1.32 -8.04
C LEU A 540 4.69 -1.02 -8.98
N LEU A 541 3.97 0.08 -8.77
CA LEU A 541 2.96 0.64 -9.66
C LEU A 541 3.57 1.05 -11.00
N PHE A 542 4.72 1.72 -10.99
CA PHE A 542 5.45 2.11 -12.21
C PHE A 542 6.39 1.03 -12.78
N SER A 543 6.49 -0.14 -12.12
CA SER A 543 7.20 -1.32 -12.63
C SER A 543 6.32 -2.16 -13.56
N PRO A 544 6.93 -2.97 -14.47
CA PRO A 544 6.20 -3.97 -15.24
C PRO A 544 5.37 -4.89 -14.35
N ARG A 545 4.20 -5.30 -14.84
CA ARG A 545 3.20 -6.06 -14.08
C ARG A 545 3.69 -7.45 -13.66
N GLU A 546 4.64 -8.00 -14.39
CA GLU A 546 5.28 -9.30 -14.20
C GLU A 546 6.42 -9.26 -13.15
N PHE A 547 6.83 -8.09 -12.66
CA PHE A 547 7.82 -7.96 -11.60
C PHE A 547 7.14 -8.05 -10.22
N LEU A 548 7.43 -9.13 -9.49
CA LEU A 548 6.70 -9.56 -8.29
C LEU A 548 5.19 -9.76 -8.59
N PRO A 549 4.81 -10.86 -9.25
CA PRO A 549 3.41 -11.12 -9.63
C PRO A 549 2.58 -11.58 -8.44
N LEU A 550 1.35 -11.07 -8.31
CA LEU A 550 0.43 -11.35 -7.19
C LEU A 550 -0.05 -12.81 -7.12
N THR A 551 0.25 -13.62 -8.15
CA THR A 551 0.08 -15.07 -8.17
C THR A 551 1.16 -15.84 -7.40
N GLU A 552 2.30 -15.21 -7.12
CA GLU A 552 3.47 -15.85 -6.46
C GLU A 552 3.79 -15.22 -5.09
N VAL A 553 3.45 -13.94 -4.88
CA VAL A 553 3.71 -13.21 -3.63
C VAL A 553 2.44 -12.69 -2.99
N VAL A 554 2.51 -12.50 -1.67
CA VAL A 554 1.55 -11.72 -0.87
C VAL A 554 2.33 -10.62 -0.13
N PHE A 555 1.77 -9.42 -0.09
CA PHE A 555 2.32 -8.31 0.69
C PHE A 555 1.70 -8.36 2.08
N ASN A 556 2.48 -8.30 3.16
CA ASN A 556 1.94 -8.13 4.51
C ASN A 556 1.31 -6.72 4.67
N THR A 557 0.80 -6.36 5.86
CA THR A 557 0.14 -5.05 6.07
C THR A 557 1.13 -3.87 6.01
N GLU A 558 2.44 -4.13 6.15
CA GLU A 558 3.55 -3.17 6.05
C GLU A 558 4.31 -3.33 4.71
N ALA A 559 3.57 -3.68 3.65
CA ALA A 559 4.09 -3.91 2.29
C ALA A 559 5.27 -4.91 2.16
N HIS A 560 5.53 -5.78 3.14
CA HIS A 560 6.63 -6.73 3.06
C HIS A 560 6.29 -7.92 2.18
N VAL A 561 7.20 -8.26 1.26
CA VAL A 561 6.98 -9.29 0.23
C VAL A 561 7.22 -10.68 0.82
N LEU A 562 6.15 -11.46 1.01
CA LEU A 562 6.19 -12.83 1.48
C LEU A 562 5.76 -13.79 0.34
N PRO A 563 6.26 -15.04 0.29
CA PRO A 563 5.86 -16.00 -0.72
C PRO A 563 4.44 -16.54 -0.49
N ARG A 564 3.76 -16.92 -1.58
CA ARG A 564 2.64 -17.85 -1.55
C ARG A 564 3.18 -19.30 -1.54
N PHE A 565 2.72 -20.11 -0.59
CA PHE A 565 3.19 -21.48 -0.40
C PHE A 565 2.52 -22.41 -1.43
N ASN A 566 3.30 -23.02 -2.32
CA ASN A 566 2.78 -24.07 -3.22
C ASN A 566 2.39 -25.36 -2.48
N GLN A 567 3.02 -25.61 -1.33
CA GLN A 567 2.74 -26.71 -0.40
C GLN A 567 3.07 -26.25 1.02
N THR A 568 2.32 -26.70 2.02
CA THR A 568 2.63 -26.51 3.44
C THR A 568 2.50 -27.82 4.21
N LYS A 569 3.33 -28.02 5.24
CA LYS A 569 3.20 -29.15 6.18
C LYS A 569 2.07 -28.92 7.19
N PHE A 570 1.75 -27.65 7.45
CA PHE A 570 0.73 -27.23 8.40
C PHE A 570 -0.60 -26.98 7.69
N GLN A 571 -1.68 -27.41 8.34
CA GLN A 571 -3.06 -27.24 7.91
C GLN A 571 -3.84 -26.60 9.05
N THR A 572 -4.94 -25.92 8.72
CA THR A 572 -5.84 -25.29 9.69
C THR A 572 -6.27 -26.29 10.77
N GLY A 573 -5.93 -26.00 12.02
CA GLY A 573 -6.18 -26.85 13.19
C GLY A 573 -7.58 -26.72 13.80
N TRP A 574 -8.50 -26.05 13.11
CA TRP A 574 -9.83 -25.70 13.62
C TRP A 574 -10.86 -25.59 12.48
N SER A 575 -12.13 -25.62 12.84
CA SER A 575 -13.27 -25.37 11.93
C SER A 575 -14.16 -24.28 12.51
N ARG A 576 -14.86 -23.54 11.64
CA ARG A 576 -15.90 -22.58 12.05
C ARG A 576 -17.00 -23.32 12.83
N ARG A 577 -17.68 -22.61 13.74
CA ARG A 577 -18.88 -23.14 14.39
C ARG A 577 -20.08 -22.92 13.47
N GLU A 578 -20.99 -23.90 13.41
CA GLU A 578 -22.30 -23.72 12.79
C GLU A 578 -23.12 -22.65 13.57
N LEU A 579 -24.04 -21.99 12.87
CA LEU A 579 -24.88 -20.88 13.36
C LEU A 579 -26.22 -21.36 13.95
#